data_AF-A0A286F964-F1
#
_entry.id   AF-A0A286F964-F1
#
_cell.length_a   1.000
_cell.length_b   1.000
_cell.length_c   1.000
_cell.angle_alpha   90.00
_cell.angle_beta   90.00
_cell.angle_gamma   90.00
#
_symmetry.space_group_name_H-M   'P 1'
#
loop_
_entity.id
_entity.type
_entity.pdbx_description
1 polymer ?
#
loop_
_entity_poly.entity_id
_entity_poly.type
_entity_poly.pdbx_seq_one_letter_code
_entity_poly.pdbx_strand_id
1 'polypeptide(L)'
;MLKMPLTMLIIYIRTDGRISALANRAYYAIFYCICALLATEGIATKKHQAARAKFSEFFVKTGRFDVQASKIVGNSFAACQSADYDMEAFLSEAEAELLLEDSRAFYEQTIAYFAQNPVS
;
A
#
# COMPACT_ATOMS: atom_id res chain seq x y z
N MET A 1 -20.28 14.32 -10.15
CA MET A 1 -18.96 13.83 -9.71
C MET A 1 -18.54 12.72 -10.67
N LEU A 2 -17.68 13.04 -11.65
CA LEU A 2 -17.32 12.10 -12.72
C LEU A 2 -16.48 10.96 -12.10
N LYS A 3 -16.99 9.72 -12.09
CA LYS A 3 -16.15 8.54 -11.87
C LYS A 3 -15.28 8.38 -13.10
N MET A 4 -14.04 8.83 -13.01
CA MET A 4 -13.06 8.63 -14.07
C MET A 4 -12.71 7.13 -14.12
N PRO A 5 -12.86 6.44 -15.26
CA PRO A 5 -12.54 5.02 -15.37
C PRO A 5 -11.03 4.82 -15.15
N LEU A 6 -10.63 3.70 -14.51
CA LEU A 6 -9.23 3.38 -14.20
C LEU A 6 -8.31 3.57 -15.42
N THR A 7 -8.80 3.17 -16.60
CA THR A 7 -8.11 3.29 -17.89
C THR A 7 -7.69 4.72 -18.24
N MET A 8 -8.45 5.74 -17.83
CA MET A 8 -8.11 7.15 -18.10
C MET A 8 -7.05 7.69 -17.12
N LEU A 9 -7.06 7.20 -15.88
CA LEU A 9 -6.03 7.51 -14.89
C LEU A 9 -4.67 6.98 -15.38
N ILE A 10 -4.67 5.78 -15.97
CA ILE A 10 -3.49 5.07 -16.44
C ILE A 10 -2.85 5.76 -17.65
N ILE A 11 -3.63 6.18 -18.65
CA ILE A 11 -3.13 6.95 -19.79
C ILE A 11 -2.47 8.26 -19.34
N TYR A 12 -2.99 8.88 -18.28
CA TYR A 12 -2.41 10.10 -17.71
C TYR A 12 -1.10 9.86 -16.94
N ILE A 13 -0.83 8.64 -16.46
CA ILE A 13 0.35 8.31 -15.66
C ILE A 13 1.59 7.98 -16.52
N ARG A 14 1.44 7.76 -17.84
CA ARG A 14 2.49 7.29 -18.79
C ARG A 14 3.81 8.08 -18.94
N THR A 15 4.03 9.19 -18.24
CA THR A 15 5.35 9.87 -18.23
C THR A 15 6.16 9.38 -17.03
N ASP A 16 7.45 9.05 -17.17
CA ASP A 16 8.29 8.46 -16.10
C ASP A 16 8.12 9.13 -14.73
N GLY A 17 8.10 10.46 -14.67
CA GLY A 17 7.90 11.19 -13.41
C GLY A 17 6.53 10.99 -12.72
N ARG A 18 5.54 10.40 -13.41
CA ARG A 18 4.21 10.10 -12.88
C ARG A 18 4.06 8.64 -12.46
N ILE A 19 4.75 7.69 -13.10
CA ILE A 19 4.77 6.28 -12.68
C ILE A 19 5.49 6.14 -11.33
N SER A 20 6.65 6.75 -11.15
CA SER A 20 7.33 6.73 -9.85
C SER A 20 6.47 7.40 -8.77
N ALA A 21 5.80 8.50 -9.12
CA ALA A 21 4.87 9.17 -8.22
C ALA A 21 3.62 8.33 -7.91
N LEU A 22 3.22 7.41 -8.79
CA LEU A 22 2.14 6.45 -8.54
C LEU A 22 2.58 5.41 -7.52
N ALA A 23 3.70 4.73 -7.78
CA ALA A 23 4.24 3.70 -6.89
C ALA A 23 4.47 4.26 -5.48
N ASN A 24 5.01 5.47 -5.40
CA ASN A 24 5.19 6.19 -4.14
C ASN A 24 3.84 6.42 -3.42
N ARG A 25 2.84 7.00 -4.08
CA ARG A 25 1.52 7.26 -3.46
C ARG A 25 0.79 5.96 -3.06
N ALA A 26 0.83 4.94 -3.90
CA ALA A 26 0.22 3.64 -3.62
C ALA A 26 0.84 3.00 -2.38
N TYR A 27 2.17 3.08 -2.26
CA TYR A 27 2.89 2.59 -1.09
C TYR A 27 2.59 3.43 0.17
N TYR A 28 2.57 4.76 0.08
CA TYR A 28 2.26 5.60 1.24
C TYR A 28 0.84 5.38 1.76
N ALA A 29 -0.14 5.11 0.88
CA ALA A 29 -1.49 4.74 1.30
C ALA A 29 -1.48 3.47 2.18
N ILE A 30 -0.75 2.43 1.75
CA ILE A 30 -0.55 1.20 2.53
C ILE A 30 0.19 1.49 3.85
N PHE A 31 1.25 2.30 3.80
CA PHE A 31 2.03 2.66 4.98
C PHE A 31 1.16 3.36 6.05
N TYR A 32 0.31 4.30 5.66
CA TYR A 32 -0.59 4.96 6.61
C TYR A 32 -1.67 4.03 7.15
N CYS A 33 -2.16 3.09 6.35
CA CYS A 33 -3.04 2.03 6.83
C CYS A 33 -2.34 1.18 7.91
N ILE A 34 -1.08 0.77 7.68
CA ILE A 34 -0.28 0.07 8.68
C ILE A 34 -0.10 0.91 9.94
N CYS A 35 0.21 2.21 9.82
CA CYS A 35 0.35 3.10 10.98
C CYS A 35 -0.96 3.18 11.78
N ALA A 36 -2.10 3.29 11.10
CA ALA A 36 -3.42 3.34 11.75
C ALA A 36 -3.72 2.02 12.48
N LEU A 37 -3.42 0.87 11.86
CA LEU A 37 -3.55 -0.44 12.51
C LEU A 37 -2.63 -0.55 13.72
N LEU A 38 -1.36 -0.18 13.61
CA LEU A 38 -0.42 -0.21 14.74
C LEU A 38 -0.84 0.71 15.89
N ALA A 39 -1.51 1.83 15.58
CA ALA A 39 -2.02 2.72 16.60
C ALA A 39 -3.08 2.04 17.50
N THR A 40 -3.85 1.06 17.00
CA THR A 40 -4.79 0.29 17.85
C THR A 40 -4.09 -0.60 18.86
N GLU A 41 -2.83 -0.93 18.62
CA GLU A 41 -1.97 -1.68 19.53
C GLU A 41 -1.11 -0.75 20.41
N GLY A 42 -1.33 0.58 20.35
CA GLY A 42 -0.50 1.57 21.05
C GLY A 42 0.91 1.70 20.49
N ILE A 43 1.15 1.25 19.25
CA ILE A 43 2.47 1.24 18.61
C ILE A 43 2.58 2.39 17.62
N ALA A 44 3.56 3.27 17.83
CA ALA A 44 3.90 4.35 16.89
C ALA A 44 5.27 4.09 16.24
N THR A 45 5.35 4.23 14.91
CA THR A 45 6.61 4.14 14.17
C THR A 45 6.60 5.07 12.97
N LYS A 46 7.75 5.69 12.72
CA LYS A 46 8.01 6.53 11.55
C LYS A 46 8.90 5.85 10.51
N LYS A 47 9.37 4.62 10.80
CA LYS A 47 10.29 3.87 9.94
C LYS A 47 9.54 2.81 9.16
N HIS A 48 9.62 2.85 7.83
CA HIS A 48 8.96 1.89 6.92
C HIS A 48 9.27 0.42 7.25
N GLN A 49 10.54 0.09 7.51
CA GLN A 49 10.94 -1.27 7.87
C GLN A 49 10.30 -1.72 9.20
N ALA A 50 10.31 -0.87 10.21
CA ALA A 50 9.73 -1.19 11.52
C ALA A 50 8.21 -1.32 11.44
N ALA A 51 7.52 -0.48 10.65
CA ALA A 51 6.08 -0.56 10.41
C ALA A 51 5.69 -1.92 9.81
N ARG A 52 6.37 -2.35 8.75
CA ARG A 52 6.10 -3.66 8.11
C ARG A 52 6.37 -4.84 9.04
N ALA A 53 7.48 -4.81 9.78
CA ALA A 53 7.82 -5.87 10.72
C ALA A 53 6.77 -5.99 11.82
N LYS A 54 6.35 -4.86 12.40
CA LYS A 54 5.32 -4.82 13.44
C LYS A 54 3.94 -5.19 12.91
N PHE A 55 3.57 -4.78 11.71
CA PHE A 55 2.33 -5.24 11.06
C PHE A 55 2.30 -6.77 10.94
N SER A 56 3.39 -7.37 10.43
CA SER A 56 3.49 -8.82 10.33
C SER A 56 3.37 -9.51 11.70
N GLU A 57 4.03 -8.97 12.72
CA GLU A 57 4.01 -9.48 14.09
C GLU A 57 2.62 -9.46 14.72
N PHE A 58 1.92 -8.31 14.66
CA PHE A 58 0.69 -8.09 15.42
C PHE A 58 -0.60 -8.43 14.67
N PHE A 59 -0.57 -8.43 13.34
CA PHE A 59 -1.79 -8.61 12.53
C PHE A 59 -1.74 -9.88 11.68
N VAL A 60 -0.61 -10.20 11.07
CA VAL A 60 -0.51 -11.39 10.20
C VAL A 60 -0.29 -12.66 11.00
N LYS A 61 0.73 -12.68 11.88
CA LYS A 61 1.04 -13.87 12.70
C LYS A 61 -0.04 -14.22 13.72
N THR A 62 -0.88 -13.26 14.06
CA THR A 62 -2.04 -13.44 14.96
C THR A 62 -3.32 -13.84 14.21
N GLY A 63 -3.29 -13.92 12.87
CA GLY A 63 -4.42 -14.31 12.04
C GLY A 63 -5.49 -13.23 11.84
N ARG A 64 -5.23 -11.98 12.26
CA ARG A 64 -6.17 -10.85 12.06
C ARG A 64 -6.18 -10.36 10.63
N PHE A 65 -5.05 -10.52 9.93
CA PHE A 65 -4.88 -10.34 8.50
C PHE A 65 -4.25 -11.60 7.92
N ASP A 66 -4.58 -11.93 6.68
CA ASP A 66 -4.03 -13.10 6.01
C ASP A 66 -2.61 -12.85 5.45
N VAL A 67 -2.02 -13.92 4.91
CA VAL A 67 -0.68 -13.85 4.29
C VAL A 67 -0.69 -13.02 3.00
N GLN A 68 -1.83 -12.86 2.32
CA GLN A 68 -1.93 -12.04 1.11
C GLN A 68 -1.75 -10.56 1.44
N ALA A 69 -2.27 -10.09 2.57
CA ALA A 69 -2.02 -8.74 3.06
C ALA A 69 -0.50 -8.47 3.24
N SER A 70 0.24 -9.45 3.76
CA SER A 70 1.70 -9.34 3.88
C SER A 70 2.41 -9.26 2.52
N LYS A 71 1.90 -9.97 1.50
CA LYS A 71 2.44 -9.92 0.13
C LYS A 71 2.18 -8.57 -0.52
N ILE A 72 0.95 -8.03 -0.41
CA ILE A 72 0.59 -6.69 -0.90
C ILE A 72 1.56 -5.63 -0.36
N VAL A 73 1.79 -5.65 0.96
CA VAL A 73 2.72 -4.74 1.64
C VAL A 73 4.16 -4.91 1.14
N GLY A 74 4.60 -6.15 0.93
CA GLY A 74 5.93 -6.48 0.42
C GLY A 74 6.14 -5.98 -1.01
N ASN A 75 5.22 -6.30 -1.92
CA ASN A 75 5.27 -5.95 -3.33
C ASN A 75 5.25 -4.43 -3.53
N SER A 76 4.35 -3.74 -2.83
CA SER A 76 4.23 -2.28 -2.92
C SER A 76 5.49 -1.56 -2.41
N PHE A 77 6.12 -2.08 -1.35
CA PHE A 77 7.38 -1.53 -0.87
C PHE A 77 8.52 -1.73 -1.88
N ALA A 78 8.64 -2.94 -2.45
CA ALA A 78 9.66 -3.24 -3.44
C ALA A 78 9.53 -2.35 -4.68
N ALA A 79 8.30 -2.18 -5.19
CA ALA A 79 8.04 -1.32 -6.33
C ALA A 79 8.36 0.17 -6.04
N CYS A 80 8.02 0.68 -4.85
CA CYS A 80 8.39 2.03 -4.45
C CYS A 80 9.90 2.22 -4.35
N GLN A 81 10.61 1.23 -3.79
CA GLN A 81 12.07 1.28 -3.68
C GLN A 81 12.73 1.26 -5.07
N SER A 82 12.27 0.42 -5.99
CA SER A 82 12.78 0.43 -7.37
C SER A 82 12.53 1.78 -8.05
N ALA A 83 11.34 2.37 -7.87
CA ALA A 83 11.00 3.65 -8.49
C ALA A 83 11.79 4.86 -7.96
N ASP A 84 12.27 4.82 -6.71
CA ASP A 84 13.02 5.91 -6.07
C ASP A 84 14.54 5.83 -6.31
N TYR A 85 15.08 4.63 -6.60
CA TYR A 85 16.52 4.39 -6.71
C TYR A 85 17.00 4.01 -8.12
N ASP A 86 16.13 3.48 -8.97
CA ASP A 86 16.49 3.08 -10.32
C ASP A 86 16.00 4.14 -11.31
N MET A 87 16.94 4.90 -11.88
CA MET A 87 16.64 5.91 -12.91
C MET A 87 16.05 5.26 -14.19
N GLU A 88 16.17 3.93 -14.31
CA GLU A 88 15.63 3.10 -15.39
C GLU A 88 14.49 2.16 -14.96
N ALA A 89 13.92 2.29 -13.75
CA ALA A 89 12.80 1.46 -13.30
C ALA A 89 11.53 1.74 -14.14
N PHE A 90 11.42 1.03 -15.26
CA PHE A 90 10.20 0.94 -16.05
C PHE A 90 9.21 0.02 -15.35
N LEU A 91 8.35 0.61 -14.51
CA LEU A 91 7.13 -0.02 -14.06
C LEU A 91 6.16 -0.12 -15.24
N SER A 92 5.81 -1.33 -15.64
CA SER A 92 4.85 -1.56 -16.71
C SER A 92 3.45 -1.10 -16.31
N GLU A 93 2.58 -0.90 -17.30
CA GLU A 93 1.17 -0.55 -17.08
C GLU A 93 0.46 -1.58 -16.19
N ALA A 94 0.69 -2.87 -16.46
CA ALA A 94 0.12 -3.95 -15.68
C ALA A 94 0.62 -3.94 -14.21
N GLU A 95 1.90 -3.65 -13.98
CA GLU A 95 2.44 -3.55 -12.61
C GLU A 95 1.89 -2.32 -11.88
N ALA A 96 1.73 -1.19 -12.59
CA ALA A 96 1.10 0.02 -12.05
C ALA A 96 -0.37 -0.21 -11.68
N GLU A 97 -1.12 -0.93 -12.50
CA GLU A 97 -2.49 -1.37 -12.22
C GLU A 97 -2.54 -2.27 -10.99
N LEU A 98 -1.69 -3.29 -10.94
CA LEU A 98 -1.61 -4.21 -9.80
C LEU A 98 -1.30 -3.47 -8.50
N LEU A 99 -0.38 -2.50 -8.50
CA LEU A 99 -0.08 -1.68 -7.32
C LEU A 99 -1.28 -0.86 -6.85
N LEU A 100 -2.05 -0.29 -7.78
CA LEU A 100 -3.27 0.44 -7.45
C LEU A 100 -4.34 -0.47 -6.87
N GLU A 101 -4.52 -1.65 -7.46
CA GLU A 101 -5.49 -2.65 -7.00
C GLU A 101 -5.11 -3.19 -5.62
N ASP A 102 -3.85 -3.55 -5.41
CA ASP A 102 -3.29 -4.01 -4.16
C ASP A 102 -3.45 -2.94 -3.06
N SER A 103 -3.11 -1.69 -3.36
CA SER A 103 -3.26 -0.56 -2.43
C SER A 103 -4.71 -0.34 -2.03
N ARG A 104 -5.64 -0.39 -3.00
CA ARG A 104 -7.08 -0.31 -2.73
C ARG A 104 -7.56 -1.49 -1.89
N ALA A 105 -7.17 -2.71 -2.24
CA ALA A 105 -7.59 -3.92 -1.52
C ALA A 105 -7.13 -3.87 -0.06
N PHE A 106 -5.89 -3.45 0.19
CA PHE A 106 -5.37 -3.31 1.55
C PHE A 106 -6.10 -2.22 2.34
N TYR A 107 -6.43 -1.10 1.70
CA TYR A 107 -7.25 -0.05 2.30
C TYR A 107 -8.64 -0.57 2.68
N GLU A 108 -9.32 -1.29 1.79
CA GLU A 108 -10.64 -1.88 2.07
C GLU A 108 -10.59 -2.89 3.22
N GLN A 109 -9.56 -3.74 3.28
CA GLN A 109 -9.34 -4.64 4.41
C GLN A 109 -9.12 -3.86 5.72
N THR A 110 -8.39 -2.75 5.67
CA THR A 110 -8.13 -1.89 6.84
C THR A 110 -9.42 -1.24 7.34
N ILE A 111 -10.27 -0.73 6.45
CA ILE A 111 -11.57 -0.17 6.82
C ILE A 111 -12.49 -1.26 7.39
N ALA A 112 -12.52 -2.44 6.76
CA ALA A 112 -13.30 -3.57 7.27
C ALA A 112 -12.84 -4.01 8.67
N TYR A 113 -11.54 -3.97 8.93
CA TYR A 113 -10.98 -4.24 10.26
C TYR A 113 -11.49 -3.24 11.30
N PHE A 114 -11.45 -1.93 11.01
CA PHE A 114 -11.96 -0.90 11.95
C PHE A 114 -13.47 -0.95 12.14
N ALA A 115 -14.23 -1.33 11.11
CA ALA A 115 -15.68 -1.53 11.25
C ALA A 115 -16.01 -2.68 12.23
N GLN A 116 -15.18 -3.72 12.26
CA GLN A 116 -15.33 -4.86 13.16
C GLN A 116 -14.68 -4.61 14.54
N ASN A 117 -13.71 -3.69 14.62
CA ASN A 117 -12.95 -3.36 15.82
C ASN A 117 -12.97 -1.83 16.02
N PRO A 118 -14.09 -1.25 16.48
CA PRO A 118 -14.20 0.19 16.66
C PRO A 118 -13.14 0.69 17.65
N VAL A 119 -12.38 1.70 17.23
CA VAL A 119 -11.38 2.34 18.10
C VAL A 119 -12.14 3.28 19.04
N SER A 120 -12.02 3.03 20.35
CA SER A 120 -12.65 3.82 21.43
C SER A 120 -11.99 5.16 21.66
#